data_AF-A0A6C9A0G0-F1
#
_entry.id   AF-A0A6C9A0G0-F1
#
_cell.length_a   1.000
_cell.length_b   1.000
_cell.length_c   1.000
_cell.angle_alpha   90.00
_cell.angle_beta   90.00
_cell.angle_gamma   90.00
#
_symmetry.space_group_name_H-M   'P 1'
#
loop_
_entity.id
_entity.type
_entity.pdbx_description
1 polymer ?
#
loop_
_entity_poly.entity_id
_entity_poly.type
_entity_poly.pdbx_seq_one_letter_code
_entity_poly.pdbx_strand_id
1 'polypeptide(L)'
;MTFTPTQKELFNKNIEALSNILLKESLKEIKSSKFELILGKDNLDINLKDTSDNTFLYENVIDELNSMLNTYNDKYLLYPVLYFYGFGNGILFKALLQNKNHQHIVVFEKDIEIIWIMFHILDFSNELQNSRLMVLQTSSLDIEFFSNFCSSKPFFQFSRIYFLELMSHYYERFHEDVLELNKKLAENFKNIILRNGNDPKDALQGIEQFVYNLPQMITHPSYKELLSKRKNLSDTAIIVSTGPSLTKQLP
;
A
#
# COMPACT_ATOMS: atom_id res chain seq x y z
N MET A 1 1.42 -30.53 -4.11
CA MET A 1 -0.03 -30.46 -3.87
C MET A 1 -0.76 -30.54 -5.21
N THR A 2 -1.91 -31.23 -5.28
CA THR A 2 -2.69 -31.38 -6.52
C THR A 2 -4.07 -30.81 -6.30
N PHE A 3 -4.43 -29.76 -7.05
CA PHE A 3 -5.74 -29.12 -6.95
C PHE A 3 -6.77 -29.75 -7.87
N THR A 4 -8.02 -29.84 -7.41
CA THR A 4 -9.17 -30.30 -8.21
C THR A 4 -9.46 -29.32 -9.36
N PRO A 5 -10.22 -29.73 -10.39
CA PRO A 5 -10.65 -28.82 -11.45
C PRO A 5 -11.38 -27.58 -10.90
N THR A 6 -12.27 -27.77 -9.91
CA THR A 6 -13.01 -26.66 -9.27
C THR A 6 -12.10 -25.68 -8.53
N GLN A 7 -11.06 -26.17 -7.86
CA GLN A 7 -10.08 -25.31 -7.19
C GLN A 7 -9.23 -24.51 -8.20
N LYS A 8 -8.93 -25.09 -9.37
CA LYS A 8 -8.24 -24.37 -10.46
C LYS A 8 -9.11 -23.30 -11.09
N GLU A 9 -10.40 -23.56 -11.27
CA GLU A 9 -11.37 -22.55 -11.72
C GLU A 9 -11.46 -21.40 -10.71
N LEU A 10 -11.50 -21.72 -9.42
CA LEU A 10 -11.50 -20.73 -8.35
C LEU A 10 -10.24 -19.86 -8.35
N PHE A 11 -9.07 -20.49 -8.50
CA PHE A 11 -7.81 -19.76 -8.65
C PHE A 11 -7.84 -18.80 -9.82
N ASN A 12 -8.30 -19.25 -11.00
CA ASN A 12 -8.43 -18.39 -12.17
C ASN A 12 -9.38 -17.21 -11.92
N LYS A 13 -10.51 -17.44 -11.24
CA LYS A 13 -11.45 -16.38 -10.86
C LYS A 13 -10.80 -15.30 -9.98
N ASN A 14 -10.02 -15.72 -8.98
CA ASN A 14 -9.26 -14.80 -8.12
C ASN A 14 -8.17 -14.04 -8.90
N ILE A 15 -7.45 -14.74 -9.77
CA ILE A 15 -6.39 -14.20 -10.63
C ILE A 15 -6.95 -13.19 -11.64
N GLU A 16 -8.15 -13.41 -12.17
CA GLU A 16 -8.83 -12.46 -13.04
C GLU A 16 -9.22 -11.18 -12.30
N ALA A 17 -9.65 -11.30 -11.05
CA ALA A 17 -10.02 -10.17 -10.20
C ALA A 17 -8.81 -9.39 -9.64
N LEU A 18 -7.62 -9.99 -9.60
CA LEU A 18 -6.41 -9.33 -9.09
C LEU A 18 -5.91 -8.25 -10.06
N SER A 19 -5.91 -7.00 -9.60
CA SER A 19 -5.46 -5.83 -10.37
C SER A 19 -3.94 -5.73 -10.52
N ASN A 20 -3.17 -6.30 -9.58
CA ASN A 20 -1.71 -6.27 -9.61
C ASN A 20 -1.17 -7.25 -10.67
N ILE A 21 -0.75 -6.70 -11.82
CA ILE A 21 -0.27 -7.47 -12.97
C ILE A 21 0.99 -8.28 -12.64
N LEU A 22 1.94 -7.69 -11.92
CA LEU A 22 3.21 -8.37 -11.60
C LEU A 22 2.96 -9.58 -10.70
N LEU A 23 2.20 -9.39 -9.61
CA LEU A 23 1.84 -10.49 -8.71
C LEU A 23 1.03 -11.56 -9.44
N LYS A 24 0.11 -11.16 -10.32
CA LYS A 24 -0.70 -12.07 -11.14
C LYS A 24 0.16 -13.00 -11.99
N GLU A 25 1.18 -12.47 -12.66
CA GLU A 25 2.08 -13.30 -13.46
C GLU A 25 2.96 -14.19 -12.57
N SER A 26 3.52 -13.66 -11.48
CA SER A 26 4.29 -14.47 -10.52
C SER A 26 3.48 -15.63 -9.93
N LEU A 27 2.20 -15.44 -9.63
CA LEU A 27 1.33 -16.51 -9.11
C LEU A 27 1.05 -17.59 -10.16
N LYS A 28 0.95 -17.25 -11.44
CA LYS A 28 0.72 -18.23 -12.51
C LYS A 28 1.96 -19.09 -12.81
N GLU A 29 3.15 -18.57 -12.54
CA GLU A 29 4.41 -19.27 -12.76
C GLU A 29 4.69 -20.36 -11.71
N ILE A 30 4.02 -20.30 -10.55
CA ILE A 30 4.19 -21.28 -9.47
C ILE A 30 3.65 -22.64 -9.89
N LYS A 31 4.53 -23.65 -9.88
CA LYS A 31 4.21 -25.05 -10.22
C LYS A 31 4.09 -25.95 -8.98
N SER A 32 4.77 -25.58 -7.91
CA SER A 32 4.86 -26.34 -6.67
C SER A 32 5.09 -25.36 -5.53
N SER A 33 4.69 -25.75 -4.32
CA SER A 33 4.92 -24.96 -3.11
C SER A 33 5.63 -25.79 -2.04
N LYS A 34 6.46 -25.13 -1.23
CA LYS A 34 7.03 -25.67 0.01
C LYS A 34 5.99 -25.83 1.12
N PHE A 35 4.79 -25.27 0.98
CA PHE A 35 3.75 -25.35 1.99
C PHE A 35 2.83 -26.55 1.76
N GLU A 36 2.49 -27.22 2.86
CA GLU A 36 1.48 -28.27 2.93
C GLU A 36 0.18 -27.69 3.54
N LEU A 37 -0.97 -28.04 2.94
CA LEU A 37 -2.29 -27.60 3.38
C LEU A 37 -2.81 -28.57 4.43
N ILE A 38 -3.12 -28.06 5.61
CA ILE A 38 -3.63 -28.81 6.74
C ILE A 38 -5.05 -28.35 7.00
N LEU A 39 -6.00 -29.26 6.83
CA LEU A 39 -7.42 -29.02 7.06
C LEU A 39 -7.84 -29.69 8.35
N GLY A 40 -8.38 -28.90 9.27
CA GLY A 40 -8.99 -29.36 10.50
C GLY A 40 -10.39 -29.91 10.29
N LYS A 41 -11.12 -30.04 11.40
CA LYS A 41 -12.52 -30.53 11.37
C LYS A 41 -13.51 -29.44 10.96
N ASP A 42 -13.20 -28.18 11.28
CA ASP A 42 -14.00 -27.02 10.88
C ASP A 42 -13.51 -26.49 9.53
N ASN A 43 -14.42 -25.98 8.71
CA ASN A 43 -14.08 -25.31 7.46
C ASN A 43 -13.26 -24.03 7.68
N LEU A 44 -13.28 -23.47 8.89
CA LEU A 44 -12.45 -22.34 9.28
C LEU A 44 -11.06 -22.75 9.81
N ASP A 45 -10.86 -24.03 10.12
CA ASP A 45 -9.60 -24.56 10.64
C ASP A 45 -8.67 -24.94 9.48
N ILE A 46 -8.21 -23.92 8.76
CA ILE A 46 -7.30 -24.05 7.62
C ILE A 46 -5.94 -23.52 8.05
N ASN A 47 -4.92 -24.37 7.99
CA ASN A 47 -3.53 -24.01 8.29
C ASN A 47 -2.60 -24.38 7.13
N LEU A 48 -1.44 -23.73 7.08
CA LEU A 48 -0.35 -24.13 6.20
C LEU A 48 0.88 -24.49 7.05
N LYS A 49 1.58 -25.54 6.62
CA LYS A 49 2.83 -25.98 7.23
C LYS A 49 3.96 -25.79 6.23
N ASP A 50 4.98 -25.01 6.58
CA ASP A 50 6.22 -24.93 5.80
C ASP A 50 6.97 -26.26 5.94
N THR A 51 7.13 -26.99 4.83
CA THR A 51 7.79 -28.31 4.84
C THR A 51 9.31 -28.22 4.98
N SER A 52 9.90 -27.03 4.82
CA SER A 52 11.35 -26.84 4.96
C SER A 52 11.81 -26.95 6.42
N ASP A 53 11.00 -26.48 7.37
CA ASP A 53 11.32 -26.45 8.81
C ASP A 53 10.21 -27.03 9.69
N ASN A 54 9.13 -27.54 9.09
CA ASN A 54 7.94 -28.09 9.76
C ASN A 54 7.14 -27.09 10.62
N THR A 55 7.32 -25.79 10.42
CA THR A 55 6.57 -24.77 11.15
C THR A 55 5.19 -24.54 10.56
N PHE A 56 4.21 -24.26 11.41
CA PHE A 56 2.85 -23.91 11.00
C PHE A 56 2.69 -22.39 10.94
N LEU A 57 1.76 -21.89 10.13
CA LEU A 57 1.42 -20.47 10.13
C LEU A 57 0.79 -20.03 11.45
N TYR A 58 0.00 -20.90 12.06
CA TYR A 58 -0.71 -20.69 13.33
C TYR A 58 -0.44 -21.87 14.26
N GLU A 59 -0.31 -21.59 15.55
CA GLU A 59 -0.26 -22.63 16.59
C GLU A 59 -1.67 -23.18 16.84
N ASN A 60 -2.67 -22.28 16.93
CA ASN A 60 -4.08 -22.61 17.03
C ASN A 60 -4.93 -21.66 16.20
N VAL A 61 -5.34 -22.13 15.01
CA VAL A 61 -6.02 -21.34 13.99
C VAL A 61 -7.27 -20.65 14.53
N ILE A 62 -8.11 -21.36 15.27
CA ILE A 62 -9.42 -20.87 15.70
C ILE A 62 -9.27 -19.87 16.85
N ASP A 63 -8.41 -20.15 17.82
CA ASP A 63 -8.20 -19.25 18.96
C ASP A 63 -7.53 -17.94 18.53
N GLU A 64 -6.51 -18.02 17.66
CA GLU A 64 -5.84 -16.85 17.10
C GLU A 64 -6.79 -16.01 16.23
N LEU A 65 -7.60 -16.66 15.37
CA LEU A 65 -8.61 -15.97 14.57
C LEU A 65 -9.63 -15.22 15.45
N ASN A 66 -10.17 -15.88 16.48
CA ASN A 66 -11.14 -15.27 17.38
C ASN A 66 -10.53 -14.10 18.17
N SER A 67 -9.29 -14.25 18.65
CA SER A 67 -8.55 -13.18 19.35
C SER A 67 -8.36 -11.95 18.47
N MET A 68 -7.94 -12.15 17.21
CA MET A 68 -7.76 -11.07 16.23
C MET A 68 -9.10 -10.41 15.90
N LEU A 69 -10.15 -11.18 15.63
CA LEU A 69 -11.47 -10.63 15.33
C LEU A 69 -12.02 -9.79 16.49
N ASN A 70 -11.89 -10.26 17.73
CA ASN A 70 -12.32 -9.51 18.91
C ASN A 70 -11.55 -8.18 19.02
N THR A 71 -10.23 -8.21 18.83
CA THR A 71 -9.39 -7.01 18.90
C THR A 71 -9.77 -5.99 17.83
N TYR A 72 -9.97 -6.43 16.58
CA TYR A 72 -10.32 -5.53 15.48
C TYR A 72 -11.74 -4.98 15.58
N ASN A 73 -12.69 -5.79 16.06
CA ASN A 73 -14.06 -5.31 16.31
C ASN A 73 -14.14 -4.31 17.46
N ASP A 74 -13.28 -4.44 18.48
CA ASP A 74 -13.25 -3.51 19.62
C ASP A 74 -12.53 -2.21 19.28
N LYS A 75 -11.30 -2.29 18.78
CA LYS A 75 -10.40 -1.13 18.65
C LYS A 75 -10.44 -0.46 17.28
N TYR A 76 -10.67 -1.24 16.22
CA TYR A 76 -10.40 -0.80 14.85
C TYR A 76 -11.64 -0.80 13.97
N LEU A 77 -12.85 -0.99 14.53
CA LEU A 77 -14.11 -1.11 13.80
C LEU A 77 -14.37 0.00 12.77
N LEU A 78 -13.91 1.23 13.06
CA LEU A 78 -14.11 2.41 12.21
C LEU A 78 -12.90 2.77 11.35
N TYR A 79 -11.82 1.99 11.38
CA TYR A 79 -10.62 2.26 10.61
C TYR A 79 -10.89 1.96 9.12
N PRO A 80 -10.76 2.94 8.21
CA PRO A 80 -11.07 2.71 6.80
C PRO A 80 -10.00 1.91 6.07
N VAL A 81 -8.75 1.96 6.55
CA VAL A 81 -7.64 1.22 5.98
C VAL A 81 -6.93 0.44 7.07
N LEU A 82 -6.67 -0.85 6.82
CA LEU A 82 -5.91 -1.74 7.68
C LEU A 82 -4.68 -2.25 6.92
N TYR A 83 -3.55 -2.41 7.62
CA TYR A 83 -2.29 -2.86 7.03
C TYR A 83 -1.79 -4.10 7.77
N PHE A 84 -1.50 -5.15 7.01
CA PHE A 84 -1.00 -6.42 7.53
C PHE A 84 0.28 -6.83 6.81
N TYR A 85 1.20 -7.40 7.57
CA TYR A 85 2.30 -8.18 7.05
C TYR A 85 1.96 -9.66 7.23
N GLY A 86 1.84 -10.35 6.09
CA GLY A 86 1.44 -11.75 5.98
C GLY A 86 0.00 -11.91 5.52
N PHE A 87 -0.20 -12.78 4.52
CA PHE A 87 -1.52 -13.16 4.04
C PHE A 87 -2.21 -14.18 4.94
N GLY A 88 -1.42 -15.07 5.56
CA GLY A 88 -1.94 -16.13 6.40
C GLY A 88 -2.84 -17.10 5.62
N ASN A 89 -3.89 -17.60 6.27
CA ASN A 89 -4.94 -18.37 5.59
C ASN A 89 -6.04 -17.50 4.93
N GLY A 90 -5.95 -16.16 5.05
CA GLY A 90 -6.89 -15.21 4.47
C GLY A 90 -8.30 -15.15 5.11
N ILE A 91 -8.64 -16.03 6.06
CA ILE A 91 -9.98 -16.10 6.68
C ILE A 91 -10.29 -14.82 7.46
N LEU A 92 -9.30 -14.28 8.17
CA LEU A 92 -9.44 -13.01 8.89
C LEU A 92 -9.91 -11.89 7.94
N PHE A 93 -9.32 -11.77 6.76
CA PHE A 93 -9.67 -10.72 5.80
C PHE A 93 -11.09 -10.89 5.27
N LYS A 94 -11.54 -12.14 5.06
CA LYS A 94 -12.93 -12.42 4.69
C LYS A 94 -13.91 -11.91 5.74
N ALA A 95 -13.61 -12.15 7.01
CA ALA A 95 -14.44 -11.71 8.12
C ALA A 95 -14.39 -10.19 8.29
N LEU A 96 -13.20 -9.58 8.32
CA LEU A 96 -13.05 -8.13 8.46
C LEU A 96 -13.74 -7.38 7.31
N LEU A 97 -13.62 -7.85 6.07
CA LEU A 97 -14.25 -7.18 4.92
C LEU A 97 -15.78 -7.27 4.89
N GLN A 98 -16.43 -8.03 5.78
CA GLN A 98 -17.89 -7.89 5.97
C GLN A 98 -18.26 -6.54 6.55
N ASN A 99 -17.36 -5.89 7.30
CA ASN A 99 -17.54 -4.53 7.78
C ASN A 99 -17.37 -3.53 6.63
N LYS A 100 -18.43 -2.75 6.35
CA LYS A 100 -18.45 -1.74 5.28
C LYS A 100 -17.58 -0.51 5.58
N ASN A 101 -17.20 -0.29 6.84
CA ASN A 101 -16.31 0.81 7.20
C ASN A 101 -14.87 0.56 6.73
N HIS A 102 -14.44 -0.70 6.67
CA HIS A 102 -13.14 -1.07 6.10
C HIS A 102 -13.21 -0.95 4.58
N GLN A 103 -12.67 0.16 4.06
CA GLN A 103 -12.57 0.43 2.64
C GLN A 103 -11.49 -0.45 2.00
N HIS A 104 -10.34 -0.57 2.67
CA HIS A 104 -9.19 -1.31 2.17
C HIS A 104 -8.47 -2.10 3.27
N ILE A 105 -8.12 -3.35 2.96
CA ILE A 105 -7.13 -4.13 3.69
C ILE A 105 -5.93 -4.30 2.77
N VAL A 106 -4.78 -3.80 3.20
CA VAL A 106 -3.50 -3.87 2.48
C VAL A 106 -2.67 -4.95 3.12
N VAL A 107 -2.29 -5.96 2.34
CA VAL A 107 -1.57 -7.14 2.80
C VAL A 107 -0.25 -7.23 2.06
N PHE A 108 0.83 -7.17 2.81
CA PHE A 108 2.19 -7.35 2.31
C PHE A 108 2.61 -8.78 2.56
N GLU A 109 2.96 -9.53 1.51
CA GLU A 109 3.37 -10.93 1.62
C GLU A 109 4.74 -11.14 0.95
N LYS A 110 5.60 -11.87 1.64
CA LYS A 110 6.92 -12.24 1.15
C LYS A 110 6.91 -13.59 0.45
N ASP A 111 6.21 -14.57 1.03
CA ASP A 111 6.05 -15.92 0.50
C ASP A 111 4.74 -16.01 -0.31
N ILE A 112 4.77 -15.59 -1.58
CA ILE A 112 3.58 -15.55 -2.45
C ILE A 112 2.96 -16.93 -2.72
N GLU A 113 3.67 -18.02 -2.39
CA GLU A 113 3.14 -19.37 -2.40
C GLU A 113 1.95 -19.55 -1.44
N ILE A 114 1.92 -18.82 -0.32
CA ILE A 114 0.80 -18.82 0.62
C ILE A 114 -0.47 -18.32 -0.08
N ILE A 115 -0.36 -17.19 -0.78
CA ILE A 115 -1.46 -16.61 -1.58
C ILE A 115 -1.88 -17.58 -2.68
N TRP A 116 -0.89 -18.19 -3.36
CA TRP A 116 -1.15 -19.16 -4.42
C TRP A 116 -1.99 -20.34 -3.95
N ILE A 117 -1.67 -20.95 -2.79
CA ILE A 117 -2.49 -22.02 -2.23
C ILE A 117 -3.86 -21.48 -1.85
N MET A 118 -3.93 -20.36 -1.10
CA MET A 118 -5.21 -19.84 -0.61
C MET A 118 -6.16 -19.40 -1.71
N PHE A 119 -5.67 -18.92 -2.85
CA PHE A 119 -6.52 -18.60 -4.00
C PHE A 119 -7.14 -19.84 -4.67
N HIS A 120 -6.60 -21.04 -4.45
CA HIS A 120 -7.27 -22.29 -4.84
C HIS A 120 -8.33 -22.75 -3.84
N ILE A 121 -8.32 -22.21 -2.61
CA ILE A 121 -9.19 -22.67 -1.51
C ILE A 121 -10.34 -21.69 -1.24
N LEU A 122 -10.08 -20.38 -1.29
CA LEU A 122 -11.03 -19.33 -0.93
C LEU A 122 -11.29 -18.39 -2.11
N ASP A 123 -12.55 -18.00 -2.30
CA ASP A 123 -12.96 -17.04 -3.32
C ASP A 123 -12.78 -15.61 -2.82
N PHE A 124 -11.75 -14.88 -3.26
CA PHE A 124 -11.53 -13.46 -2.98
C PHE A 124 -11.91 -12.54 -4.16
N SER A 125 -12.54 -13.07 -5.20
CA SER A 125 -12.75 -12.33 -6.46
C SER A 125 -13.47 -10.99 -6.26
N ASN A 126 -14.50 -10.96 -5.42
CA ASN A 126 -15.23 -9.73 -5.13
C ASN A 126 -14.39 -8.70 -4.37
N GLU A 127 -13.63 -9.14 -3.36
CA GLU A 127 -12.79 -8.26 -2.56
C GLU A 127 -11.61 -7.69 -3.37
N LEU A 128 -11.02 -8.51 -4.25
CA LEU A 128 -9.93 -8.11 -5.15
C LEU A 128 -10.42 -7.16 -6.24
N GLN A 129 -11.53 -7.49 -6.91
CA GLN A 129 -12.08 -6.68 -8.00
C GLN A 129 -12.47 -5.26 -7.54
N ASN A 130 -13.03 -5.15 -6.33
CA ASN A 130 -13.38 -3.86 -5.73
C ASN A 130 -12.20 -3.18 -5.02
N SER A 131 -10.99 -3.74 -5.12
CA SER A 131 -9.78 -3.28 -4.43
C SER A 131 -9.95 -3.15 -2.90
N ARG A 132 -10.91 -3.87 -2.31
CA ARG A 132 -11.11 -3.92 -0.86
C ARG A 132 -10.03 -4.76 -0.18
N LEU A 133 -9.51 -5.76 -0.89
CA LEU A 133 -8.31 -6.48 -0.52
C LEU A 133 -7.20 -6.16 -1.53
N MET A 134 -6.09 -5.60 -1.06
CA MET A 134 -4.91 -5.33 -1.87
C MET A 134 -3.77 -6.20 -1.38
N VAL A 135 -3.28 -7.07 -2.27
CA VAL A 135 -2.18 -7.99 -1.96
C VAL A 135 -0.93 -7.54 -2.71
N LEU A 136 0.16 -7.37 -1.98
CA LEU A 136 1.40 -6.78 -2.44
C LEU A 136 2.58 -7.69 -2.08
N GLN A 137 3.41 -8.01 -3.06
CA GLN A 137 4.64 -8.76 -2.81
C GLN A 137 5.73 -7.80 -2.33
N THR A 138 6.36 -8.05 -1.19
CA THR A 138 7.30 -7.07 -0.60
C THR A 138 8.51 -6.80 -1.49
N SER A 139 9.01 -7.81 -2.20
CA SER A 139 10.18 -7.69 -3.08
C SER A 139 9.94 -6.92 -4.38
N SER A 140 8.69 -6.63 -4.75
CA SER A 140 8.36 -5.89 -5.99
C SER A 140 8.07 -4.41 -5.75
N LEU A 141 8.15 -3.93 -4.51
CA LEU A 141 7.81 -2.55 -4.16
C LEU A 141 9.02 -1.62 -4.30
N ASP A 142 8.89 -0.64 -5.18
CA ASP A 142 9.89 0.39 -5.40
C ASP A 142 9.51 1.75 -4.77
N ILE A 143 10.40 2.72 -4.90
CA ILE A 143 10.23 4.07 -4.34
C ILE A 143 9.01 4.77 -4.97
N GLU A 144 8.76 4.55 -6.25
CA GLU A 144 7.63 5.15 -6.95
C GLU A 144 6.30 4.61 -6.41
N PHE A 145 6.22 3.29 -6.18
CA PHE A 145 5.07 2.66 -5.53
C PHE A 145 4.77 3.31 -4.19
N PHE A 146 5.75 3.43 -3.28
CA PHE A 146 5.50 4.00 -1.95
C PHE A 146 5.03 5.46 -2.03
N SER A 147 5.64 6.27 -2.90
CA SER A 147 5.25 7.67 -3.10
C SER A 147 3.81 7.79 -3.61
N ASN A 148 3.45 7.01 -4.63
CA ASN A 148 2.11 7.03 -5.22
C ASN A 148 1.07 6.47 -4.24
N PHE A 149 1.36 5.34 -3.60
CA PHE A 149 0.50 4.71 -2.61
C PHE A 149 0.22 5.64 -1.43
N CYS A 150 1.26 6.19 -0.79
CA CYS A 150 1.13 7.04 0.39
C CYS A 150 0.50 8.41 0.11
N SER A 151 0.52 8.88 -1.15
CA SER A 151 -0.11 10.14 -1.55
C SER A 151 -1.54 10.01 -2.07
N SER A 152 -1.95 8.80 -2.44
CA SER A 152 -3.29 8.53 -2.93
C SER A 152 -4.35 8.50 -1.81
N LYS A 153 -5.60 8.84 -2.15
CA LYS A 153 -6.74 8.66 -1.25
C LYS A 153 -7.22 7.20 -1.31
N PRO A 154 -7.66 6.61 -0.19
CA PRO A 154 -7.80 7.22 1.14
C PRO A 154 -6.54 7.09 2.03
N PHE A 155 -5.48 6.40 1.59
CA PHE A 155 -4.29 6.12 2.41
C PHE A 155 -3.65 7.38 3.00
N PHE A 156 -3.51 8.45 2.22
CA PHE A 156 -2.99 9.72 2.73
C PHE A 156 -3.87 10.30 3.84
N GLN A 157 -5.20 10.26 3.70
CA GLN A 157 -6.15 10.84 4.65
C GLN A 157 -6.10 10.14 6.01
N PHE A 158 -5.83 8.83 6.01
CA PHE A 158 -5.74 8.00 7.20
C PHE A 158 -4.28 7.67 7.59
N SER A 159 -3.30 8.37 7.01
CA SER A 159 -1.87 8.13 7.26
C SER A 159 -1.48 8.29 8.74
N ARG A 160 -2.18 9.12 9.51
CA ARG A 160 -1.91 9.35 10.94
C ARG A 160 -2.27 8.17 11.85
N ILE A 161 -3.13 7.27 11.39
CA ILE A 161 -3.57 6.08 12.14
C ILE A 161 -2.92 4.80 11.59
N TYR A 162 -1.90 4.94 10.74
CA TYR A 162 -1.13 3.82 10.21
C TYR A 162 -0.42 3.03 11.32
N PHE A 163 -0.59 1.72 11.27
CA PHE A 163 0.25 0.73 11.93
C PHE A 163 0.28 -0.52 11.05
N LEU A 164 1.37 -1.29 11.11
CA LEU A 164 1.53 -2.55 10.39
C LEU A 164 1.37 -3.71 11.36
N GLU A 165 0.29 -4.48 11.21
CA GLU A 165 0.02 -5.65 12.04
C GLU A 165 0.71 -6.90 11.48
N LEU A 166 1.30 -7.74 12.33
CA LEU A 166 1.77 -9.06 11.91
C LEU A 166 0.61 -10.06 11.94
N MET A 167 0.45 -10.82 10.86
CA MET A 167 -0.69 -11.75 10.73
C MET A 167 -0.64 -12.92 11.71
N SER A 168 0.57 -13.41 12.02
CA SER A 168 0.82 -14.47 13.01
C SER A 168 2.30 -14.52 13.38
N HIS A 169 2.63 -15.27 14.44
CA HIS A 169 4.02 -15.48 14.88
C HIS A 169 4.92 -16.09 13.81
N TYR A 170 4.38 -16.86 12.86
CA TYR A 170 5.15 -17.40 11.75
C TYR A 170 5.94 -16.32 11.00
N TYR A 171 5.36 -15.13 10.83
CA TYR A 171 5.95 -14.03 10.07
C TYR A 171 7.09 -13.31 10.80
N GLU A 172 7.32 -13.57 12.09
CA GLU A 172 8.46 -13.01 12.83
C GLU A 172 9.81 -13.43 12.24
N ARG A 173 9.87 -14.58 11.54
CA ARG A 173 11.06 -15.01 10.78
C ARG A 173 11.52 -14.00 9.73
N PHE A 174 10.63 -13.13 9.28
CA PHE A 174 10.91 -12.08 8.31
C PHE A 174 11.14 -10.72 8.96
N HIS A 175 11.56 -10.69 10.22
CA HIS A 175 11.75 -9.48 11.03
C HIS A 175 12.40 -8.30 10.28
N GLU A 176 13.52 -8.53 9.60
CA GLU A 176 14.23 -7.49 8.85
C GLU A 176 13.37 -6.89 7.72
N ASP A 177 12.63 -7.73 7.00
CA ASP A 177 11.73 -7.31 5.91
C ASP A 177 10.56 -6.48 6.45
N VAL A 178 9.97 -6.93 7.56
CA VAL A 178 8.89 -6.24 8.28
C VAL A 178 9.36 -4.86 8.73
N LEU A 179 10.53 -4.79 9.36
CA LEU A 179 11.10 -3.53 9.84
C LEU A 179 11.43 -2.58 8.70
N GLU A 180 12.05 -3.07 7.63
CA GLU A 180 12.39 -2.27 6.46
C GLU A 180 11.12 -1.72 5.78
N LEU A 181 10.12 -2.57 5.56
CA LEU A 181 8.83 -2.18 4.98
C LEU A 181 8.15 -1.13 5.84
N ASN A 182 8.04 -1.38 7.15
CA ASN A 182 7.39 -0.45 8.07
C ASN A 182 8.09 0.91 8.09
N LYS A 183 9.43 0.91 8.08
CA LYS A 183 10.24 2.13 8.00
C LYS A 183 9.95 2.88 6.69
N LYS A 184 9.95 2.20 5.54
CA LYS A 184 9.65 2.82 4.24
C LYS A 184 8.24 3.43 4.21
N LEU A 185 7.24 2.72 4.71
CA LEU A 185 5.86 3.24 4.79
C LEU A 185 5.76 4.46 5.72
N ALA A 186 6.32 4.36 6.93
CA ALA A 186 6.29 5.46 7.91
C ALA A 186 7.03 6.71 7.40
N GLU A 187 8.20 6.53 6.78
CA GLU A 187 8.97 7.64 6.20
C GLU A 187 8.23 8.28 5.01
N ASN A 188 7.63 7.47 4.12
CA ASN A 188 6.86 8.01 3.00
C ASN A 188 5.61 8.75 3.47
N PHE A 189 4.83 8.19 4.40
CA PHE A 189 3.69 8.92 4.98
C PHE A 189 4.13 10.23 5.61
N LYS A 190 5.22 10.23 6.40
CA LYS A 190 5.79 11.45 6.98
C LYS A 190 6.18 12.47 5.90
N ASN A 191 6.87 12.04 4.84
CA ASN A 191 7.32 12.92 3.76
C ASN A 191 6.14 13.54 3.01
N ILE A 192 5.09 12.77 2.72
CA ILE A 192 3.88 13.29 2.06
C ILE A 192 3.12 14.25 2.99
N ILE A 193 3.02 13.95 4.29
CA ILE A 193 2.41 14.87 5.27
C ILE A 193 3.17 16.21 5.30
N LEU A 194 4.50 16.17 5.37
CA LEU A 194 5.33 17.37 5.37
C LEU A 194 5.21 18.16 4.05
N ARG A 195 5.20 17.47 2.91
CA ARG A 195 5.03 18.08 1.58
C ARG A 195 3.71 18.83 1.45
N ASN A 196 2.63 18.26 1.98
CA ASN A 196 1.32 18.88 1.90
C ASN A 196 1.16 20.10 2.83
N GLY A 197 2.07 20.28 3.78
CA GLY A 197 2.00 21.33 4.78
C GLY A 197 1.03 20.99 5.90
N ASN A 198 1.40 21.36 7.12
CA ASN A 198 0.60 21.16 8.32
C ASN A 198 0.43 22.44 9.14
N ASP A 199 0.88 23.59 8.65
CA ASP A 199 0.77 24.88 9.31
C ASP A 199 -0.33 25.75 8.67
N PRO A 200 -1.48 25.94 9.35
CA PRO A 200 -2.52 26.84 8.88
C PRO A 200 -2.04 28.27 8.68
N LYS A 201 -1.06 28.74 9.45
CA LYS A 201 -0.51 30.09 9.33
C LYS A 201 0.22 30.27 8.01
N ASP A 202 1.01 29.28 7.59
CA ASP A 202 1.69 29.27 6.29
C ASP A 202 0.67 29.30 5.14
N ALA A 203 -0.38 28.48 5.24
CA ALA A 203 -1.46 28.50 4.25
C ALA A 203 -2.18 29.86 4.18
N LEU A 204 -2.47 30.48 5.32
CA LEU A 204 -3.07 31.81 5.39
C LEU A 204 -2.16 32.91 4.83
N GLN A 205 -0.85 32.82 5.09
CA GLN A 205 0.14 33.73 4.52
C GLN A 205 0.09 33.69 2.99
N GLY A 206 0.02 32.49 2.39
CA GLY A 206 -0.11 32.34 0.94
C GLY A 206 -1.37 33.02 0.39
N ILE A 207 -2.50 32.87 1.07
CA ILE A 207 -3.77 33.52 0.69
C ILE A 207 -3.68 35.03 0.84
N GLU A 208 -3.14 35.52 1.96
CA GLU A 208 -2.97 36.94 2.23
C GLU A 208 -2.09 37.61 1.16
N GLN A 209 -0.94 37.01 0.85
CA GLN A 209 -0.05 37.50 -0.20
C GLN A 209 -0.72 37.47 -1.58
N PHE A 210 -1.49 36.43 -1.89
CA PHE A 210 -2.25 36.39 -3.14
C PHE A 210 -3.26 37.53 -3.24
N VAL A 211 -4.04 37.78 -2.19
CA VAL A 211 -5.04 38.86 -2.15
C VAL A 211 -4.36 40.23 -2.23
N TYR A 212 -3.28 40.44 -1.49
CA TYR A 212 -2.51 41.69 -1.49
C TYR A 212 -1.97 42.04 -2.88
N ASN A 213 -1.47 41.05 -3.61
CA ASN A 213 -0.88 41.24 -4.94
C ASN A 213 -1.91 41.22 -6.08
N LEU A 214 -3.16 40.82 -5.81
CA LEU A 214 -4.20 40.64 -6.84
C LEU A 214 -4.44 41.90 -7.69
N PRO A 215 -4.52 43.14 -7.14
CA PRO A 215 -4.69 44.35 -7.96
C PRO A 215 -3.55 44.58 -8.94
N GLN A 216 -2.30 44.28 -8.55
CA GLN A 216 -1.16 44.39 -9.44
C GLN A 216 -1.19 43.29 -10.51
N MET A 217 -1.50 42.06 -10.13
CA MET A 217 -1.59 40.92 -11.06
C MET A 217 -2.62 41.14 -12.17
N ILE A 218 -3.75 41.81 -11.90
CA ILE A 218 -4.79 42.07 -12.91
C ILE A 218 -4.53 43.32 -13.77
N THR A 219 -3.72 44.27 -13.28
CA THR A 219 -3.42 45.53 -13.99
C THR A 219 -2.14 45.47 -14.82
N HIS A 220 -1.30 44.45 -14.63
CA HIS A 220 -0.02 44.29 -15.30
C HIS A 220 -0.03 43.15 -16.33
N PRO A 221 0.93 43.15 -17.29
CA PRO A 221 1.01 42.11 -18.31
C PRO A 221 1.02 40.69 -17.72
N SER A 222 0.16 39.84 -18.25
CA SER A 222 0.06 38.46 -17.78
C SER A 222 1.26 37.61 -18.18
N TYR A 223 1.44 36.46 -17.52
CA TYR A 223 2.44 35.47 -17.92
C TYR A 223 2.32 35.06 -19.40
N LYS A 224 1.10 34.97 -19.93
CA LYS A 224 0.86 34.67 -21.34
C LYS A 224 1.38 35.77 -22.27
N GLU A 225 1.20 37.04 -21.88
CA GLU A 225 1.72 38.19 -22.64
C GLU A 225 3.25 38.27 -22.56
N LEU A 226 3.83 37.97 -21.40
CA LEU A 226 5.28 37.89 -21.26
C LEU A 226 5.86 36.84 -22.23
N LEU A 227 5.28 35.63 -22.23
CA LEU A 227 5.70 34.56 -23.13
C LEU A 227 5.51 34.95 -24.60
N SER A 228 4.37 35.50 -24.99
CA SER A 228 4.12 35.86 -26.40
C SER A 228 5.07 36.96 -26.88
N LYS A 229 5.38 37.95 -26.04
CA LYS A 229 6.27 39.06 -26.38
C LYS A 229 7.75 38.67 -26.37
N ARG A 230 8.17 37.66 -25.60
CA ARG A 230 9.60 37.31 -25.42
C ARG A 230 10.03 36.02 -26.10
N LYS A 231 9.09 35.15 -26.49
CA LYS A 231 9.39 33.87 -27.14
C LYS A 231 10.18 34.12 -28.44
N ASN A 232 11.27 33.36 -28.59
CA ASN A 232 12.17 33.38 -29.77
C ASN A 232 12.82 34.74 -30.08
N LEU A 233 12.89 35.67 -29.13
CA LEU A 233 13.58 36.96 -29.33
C LEU A 233 15.09 36.92 -29.06
N SER A 234 15.58 35.89 -28.39
CA SER A 234 17.01 35.72 -28.09
C SER A 234 17.37 34.26 -28.00
N ASP A 235 18.56 33.91 -28.47
CA ASP A 235 19.15 32.58 -28.35
C ASP A 235 19.84 32.37 -26.98
N THR A 236 19.92 33.43 -26.15
CA THR A 236 20.65 33.42 -24.88
C THR A 236 19.72 33.73 -23.71
N ALA A 237 19.74 32.86 -22.70
CA ALA A 237 19.12 33.09 -21.40
C ALA A 237 20.20 33.19 -20.33
N ILE A 238 20.21 34.28 -19.56
CA ILE A 238 21.12 34.47 -18.42
C ILE A 238 20.32 34.24 -17.14
N ILE A 239 20.70 33.22 -16.37
CA ILE A 239 20.09 32.91 -15.07
C ILE A 239 21.07 33.36 -13.99
N VAL A 240 20.69 34.39 -13.23
CA VAL A 240 21.49 34.93 -12.14
C VAL A 240 20.98 34.37 -10.81
N SER A 241 21.85 33.75 -10.02
CA SER A 241 21.56 33.25 -8.68
C SER A 241 22.32 34.04 -7.62
N THR A 242 21.93 33.89 -6.34
CA THR A 242 22.51 34.63 -5.22
C THR A 242 23.86 34.07 -4.73
N GLY A 243 24.59 33.33 -5.58
CA GLY A 243 25.88 32.75 -5.22
C GLY A 243 27.00 33.80 -5.12
N PRO A 244 27.98 33.64 -4.19
CA PRO A 244 29.07 34.61 -3.99
C PRO A 244 30.01 34.74 -5.21
N SER A 245 29.98 33.77 -6.12
CA SER A 245 30.70 33.84 -7.40
C SER A 245 30.17 34.92 -8.35
N LEU A 246 28.94 35.40 -8.15
CA LEU A 246 28.33 36.44 -8.97
C LEU A 246 29.15 37.74 -8.94
N THR A 247 29.71 38.10 -7.78
CA THR A 247 30.54 39.31 -7.62
C THR A 247 31.78 39.29 -8.53
N LYS A 248 32.28 38.12 -8.93
CA LYS A 248 33.40 38.00 -9.86
C LYS A 248 33.00 38.14 -11.34
N GLN A 249 31.71 38.04 -11.63
CA GLN A 249 31.12 38.07 -12.96
C GLN A 249 30.44 39.41 -13.28
N LEU A 250 30.26 40.27 -12.27
CA LEU A 250 29.78 41.64 -12.43
C LEU A 250 30.99 42.59 -12.55
N PRO A 251 30.90 43.61 -13.43
CA PRO A 251 31.98 44.58 -13.64
C PRO A 251 32.25 45.47 -12.41
#